data_AF-A0A167GLN0-F1
#
_entry.id   AF-A0A167GLN0-F1
#
_cell.length_a   1.000
_cell.length_b   1.000
_cell.length_c   1.000
_cell.angle_alpha   90.00
_cell.angle_beta   90.00
_cell.angle_gamma   90.00
#
_symmetry.space_group_name_H-M   'P 1'
#
loop_
_entity.id
_entity.type
_entity.pdbx_description
1 polymer ?
#
loop_
_entity_poly.entity_id
_entity_poly.type
_entity_poly.pdbx_seq_one_letter_code
_entity_poly.pdbx_strand_id
1 'polypeptide(L)'
;MNGMFQMFKNTYGSVLFFNSVNVITESGKTHASAAHMFDEFSQHASGMTQILVWTALELEGLGANLQHMNAIPPVEEAIKRFIGVPETNKLRAQLVMRLRINFCW
;
A
#
# COMPACT_ATOMS: atom_id res chain seq x y z
N MET A 1 -10.82 -21.62 9.33
CA MET A 1 -10.02 -20.54 8.70
C MET A 1 -10.99 -19.58 8.00
N ASN A 2 -11.02 -18.31 8.41
CA ASN A 2 -12.01 -17.31 7.94
C ASN A 2 -11.99 -17.13 6.41
N GLY A 3 -13.18 -17.08 5.79
CA GLY A 3 -13.36 -17.07 4.33
C GLY A 3 -12.67 -15.91 3.58
N MET A 4 -12.43 -14.78 4.25
CA MET A 4 -11.73 -13.61 3.68
C MET A 4 -10.31 -13.95 3.18
N PHE A 5 -9.54 -14.72 3.95
CA PHE A 5 -8.17 -15.08 3.57
C PHE A 5 -8.08 -16.09 2.42
N GLN A 6 -9.15 -16.88 2.18
CA GLN A 6 -9.17 -17.86 1.10
C GLN A 6 -9.30 -17.17 -0.28
N MET A 7 -9.96 -16.02 -0.36
CA MET A 7 -10.04 -15.25 -1.61
C MET A 7 -8.68 -14.74 -2.11
N PHE A 8 -7.72 -14.55 -1.19
CA PHE A 8 -6.38 -14.08 -1.54
C PHE A 8 -5.40 -15.20 -1.92
N LYS A 9 -5.75 -16.49 -1.74
CA LYS A 9 -4.84 -17.60 -2.08
C LYS A 9 -4.63 -17.81 -3.57
N ASN A 10 -5.61 -17.47 -4.40
CA ASN A 10 -5.53 -17.66 -5.86
C ASN A 10 -4.99 -16.40 -6.58
N THR A 11 -4.14 -15.64 -5.91
CA THR A 11 -3.57 -14.38 -6.38
C THR A 11 -2.10 -14.61 -6.75
N TYR A 12 -1.60 -13.89 -7.74
CA TYR A 12 -0.19 -14.05 -8.17
C TYR A 12 0.77 -13.43 -7.19
N GLY A 13 0.31 -12.42 -6.45
CA GLY A 13 1.13 -11.71 -5.49
C GLY A 13 0.42 -10.45 -5.04
N SER A 14 1.14 -9.69 -4.22
CA SER A 14 0.61 -8.45 -3.67
C SER A 14 1.69 -7.38 -3.59
N VAL A 15 1.32 -6.16 -3.97
CA VAL A 15 2.13 -4.95 -3.83
C VAL A 15 1.76 -4.27 -2.52
N LEU A 16 2.76 -3.90 -1.73
CA LEU A 16 2.59 -3.25 -0.45
C LEU A 16 3.07 -1.80 -0.53
N PHE A 17 2.21 -0.86 -0.14
CA PHE A 17 2.52 0.56 -0.18
C PHE A 17 2.90 1.06 1.21
N PHE A 18 4.10 1.60 1.32
CA PHE A 18 4.64 2.14 2.55
C PHE A 18 4.95 3.64 2.42
N ASN A 19 4.65 4.40 3.46
CA ASN A 19 5.10 5.79 3.57
C ASN A 19 6.15 5.89 4.68
N SER A 20 7.30 6.51 4.39
CA SER A 20 8.36 6.69 5.37
C SER A 20 8.11 7.92 6.24
N VAL A 21 7.93 7.72 7.55
CA VAL A 21 7.72 8.82 8.51
C VAL A 21 8.99 9.65 8.68
N ASN A 22 10.17 9.02 8.55
CA ASN A 22 11.45 9.72 8.67
C ASN A 22 11.61 10.79 7.57
N VAL A 23 11.30 10.43 6.33
CA VAL A 23 11.40 11.36 5.19
C VAL A 23 10.41 12.52 5.33
N ILE A 24 9.18 12.24 5.80
CA ILE A 24 8.18 13.29 6.05
C ILE A 24 8.67 14.24 7.15
N THR A 25 9.22 13.70 8.24
CA THR A 25 9.72 14.48 9.37
C THR A 25 10.94 15.33 8.99
N GLU A 26 11.86 14.76 8.22
CA GLU A 26 13.05 15.46 7.72
C GLU A 26 12.69 16.56 6.71
N SER A 27 11.74 16.27 5.81
CA SER A 27 11.20 17.25 4.86
C SER A 27 10.53 18.42 5.58
N GLY A 28 9.78 18.12 6.66
CA GLY A 28 9.16 19.13 7.51
C GLY A 28 10.16 19.99 8.27
N LYS A 29 11.30 19.42 8.73
CA LYS A 29 12.39 20.21 9.34
C LYS A 29 13.06 21.16 8.35
N THR A 30 13.26 20.69 7.11
CA THR A 30 13.90 21.48 6.05
C THR A 30 12.99 22.60 5.55
N HIS A 31 11.67 22.37 5.56
CA HIS A 31 10.65 23.30 5.07
C HIS A 31 9.62 23.62 6.17
N ALA A 32 10.07 24.27 7.25
CA ALA A 32 9.30 24.48 8.47
C ALA A 32 7.94 25.19 8.25
N SER A 33 7.85 26.13 7.30
CA SER A 33 6.59 26.84 7.00
C SER A 33 5.50 25.92 6.42
N ALA A 34 5.90 24.90 5.67
CA ALA A 34 5.02 23.93 5.03
C ALA A 34 4.96 22.58 5.77
N ALA A 35 5.65 22.45 6.91
CA ALA A 35 5.78 21.20 7.67
C ALA A 35 4.45 20.48 7.92
N HIS A 36 3.41 21.25 8.23
CA HIS A 36 2.07 20.73 8.49
C HIS A 36 1.39 20.09 7.26
N MET A 37 1.76 20.49 6.04
CA MET A 37 1.18 19.95 4.80
C MET A 37 1.85 18.66 4.32
N PHE A 38 3.07 18.34 4.78
CA PHE A 38 3.80 17.18 4.28
C PHE A 38 3.14 15.83 4.62
N ASP A 39 2.39 15.74 5.72
CA ASP A 39 1.62 14.52 6.00
C ASP A 39 0.49 14.35 4.97
N GLU A 40 -0.23 15.42 4.64
CA GLU A 40 -1.28 15.41 3.62
C GLU A 40 -0.72 15.11 2.23
N PHE A 41 0.38 15.75 1.85
CA PHE A 41 1.07 15.47 0.59
C PHE A 41 1.56 14.02 0.50
N SER A 42 2.01 13.44 1.63
CA SER A 42 2.37 12.03 1.69
C SER A 42 1.16 11.12 1.44
N GLN A 43 -0.02 11.48 1.94
CA GLN A 43 -1.26 10.74 1.70
C GLN A 43 -1.71 10.85 0.24
N HIS A 44 -1.68 12.05 -0.35
CA HIS A 44 -1.97 12.26 -1.77
C HIS A 44 -1.01 11.48 -2.67
N ALA A 45 0.30 11.55 -2.40
CA ALA A 45 1.31 10.79 -3.13
C ALA A 45 1.07 9.28 -3.04
N SER A 46 0.68 8.78 -1.86
CA SER A 46 0.33 7.38 -1.69
C SER A 46 -0.87 6.98 -2.54
N GLY A 47 -1.95 7.78 -2.55
CA GLY A 47 -3.13 7.54 -3.38
C GLY A 47 -2.81 7.55 -4.87
N MET A 48 -2.03 8.54 -5.34
CA MET A 48 -1.58 8.62 -6.73
C MET A 48 -0.75 7.40 -7.13
N THR A 49 0.16 6.94 -6.26
CA THR A 49 1.00 5.77 -6.56
C THR A 49 0.17 4.49 -6.60
N GLN A 50 -0.82 4.34 -5.71
CA GLN A 50 -1.73 3.19 -5.70
C GLN A 50 -2.53 3.08 -7.01
N ILE A 51 -3.12 4.18 -7.48
CA ILE A 51 -3.90 4.18 -8.73
C ILE A 51 -3.01 4.03 -9.97
N LEU A 52 -1.81 4.62 -9.98
CA LEU A 52 -0.85 4.46 -11.07
C LEU A 52 -0.40 3.01 -11.22
N VAL A 53 -0.04 2.36 -10.12
CA VAL A 53 0.37 0.94 -10.13
C VAL A 53 -0.79 0.05 -10.53
N TRP A 54 -2.01 0.30 -10.03
CA TRP A 54 -3.19 -0.44 -10.47
C TRP A 54 -3.40 -0.29 -11.98
N THR A 55 -3.40 0.93 -12.49
CA THR A 55 -3.59 1.20 -13.93
C THR A 55 -2.53 0.50 -14.77
N ALA A 56 -1.26 0.54 -14.36
CA ALA A 56 -0.18 -0.15 -15.04
C ALA A 56 -0.41 -1.68 -15.09
N LEU A 57 -0.85 -2.27 -13.98
CA LEU A 57 -1.17 -3.71 -13.94
C LEU A 57 -2.37 -4.06 -14.83
N GLU A 58 -3.38 -3.19 -14.90
CA GLU A 58 -4.54 -3.39 -15.78
C GLU A 58 -4.19 -3.28 -17.26
N LEU A 59 -3.24 -2.40 -17.63
CA LEU A 59 -2.73 -2.30 -19.00
C LEU A 59 -2.01 -3.58 -19.43
N GLU A 60 -1.31 -4.25 -18.51
CA GLU A 60 -0.71 -5.57 -18.73
C GLU A 60 -1.72 -6.73 -18.69
N GLY A 61 -3.02 -6.43 -18.50
CA GLY A 61 -4.09 -7.42 -18.49
C GLY A 61 -4.32 -8.13 -17.16
N LEU A 62 -3.68 -7.68 -16.07
CA LEU A 62 -3.91 -8.19 -14.73
C LEU A 62 -5.10 -7.48 -14.07
N GLY A 63 -5.87 -8.22 -13.27
CA GLY A 63 -6.84 -7.62 -12.37
C GLY A 63 -6.20 -7.34 -11.01
N ALA A 64 -6.54 -6.21 -10.39
CA ALA A 64 -6.07 -5.88 -9.05
C ALA A 64 -7.24 -5.50 -8.13
N ASN A 65 -7.05 -5.69 -6.83
CA ASN A 65 -7.96 -5.20 -5.81
C ASN A 65 -7.15 -4.52 -4.71
N LEU A 66 -7.64 -3.40 -4.19
CA LEU A 66 -7.01 -2.67 -3.11
C LEU A 66 -7.60 -3.08 -1.76
N GLN A 67 -6.74 -3.44 -0.80
CA GLN A 67 -7.09 -3.80 0.57
C GLN A 67 -6.37 -2.88 1.57
N HIS A 68 -7.06 -2.57 2.67
CA HIS A 68 -6.52 -1.80 3.79
C HIS A 68 -6.38 -2.70 5.03
N MET A 69 -5.53 -3.74 4.91
CA MET A 69 -5.27 -4.67 6.03
C MET A 69 -4.42 -4.06 7.15
N ASN A 70 -3.85 -2.87 6.94
CA ASN A 70 -3.18 -2.07 7.96
C ASN A 70 -4.09 -1.69 9.14
N ALA A 71 -5.42 -1.77 8.99
CA ALA A 71 -6.37 -1.61 10.09
C ALA A 71 -6.33 -2.77 11.10
N ILE A 72 -5.61 -3.87 10.81
CA ILE A 72 -5.45 -5.04 11.69
C ILE A 72 -4.01 -5.04 12.26
N PRO A 73 -3.79 -4.56 13.51
CA PRO A 73 -2.46 -4.31 14.07
C PRO A 73 -1.45 -5.48 13.99
N PRO A 74 -1.80 -6.75 14.28
CA PRO A 74 -0.83 -7.84 14.22
C PRO A 74 -0.34 -8.16 12.79
N VAL A 75 -1.05 -7.71 11.75
CA VAL A 75 -0.71 -8.00 10.35
C VAL A 75 0.41 -7.09 9.87
N GLU A 76 0.40 -5.80 10.23
CA GLU A 76 1.43 -4.85 9.81
C GLU A 76 2.82 -5.24 10.36
N GLU A 77 2.92 -5.58 11.64
CA GLU A 77 4.19 -6.00 12.25
C GLU A 77 4.73 -7.30 11.62
N ALA A 78 3.85 -8.27 11.37
CA ALA A 78 4.22 -9.52 10.73
C ALA A 78 4.75 -9.30 9.30
N ILE A 79 4.09 -8.44 8.52
CA ILE A 79 4.51 -8.09 7.15
C ILE A 79 5.86 -7.37 7.18
N LYS A 80 6.06 -6.40 8.09
CA LYS A 80 7.33 -5.68 8.22
C LYS A 80 8.48 -6.62 8.54
N ARG A 81 8.28 -7.57 9.46
CA ARG A 81 9.28 -8.59 9.79
C ARG A 81 9.58 -9.52 8.63
N PHE A 82 8.57 -9.90 7.85
CA PHE A 82 8.75 -10.80 6.70
C PHE A 82 9.58 -10.15 5.59
N ILE A 83 9.39 -8.85 5.35
CA ILE A 83 10.01 -8.13 4.21
C ILE A 83 11.31 -7.42 4.64
N GLY A 84 11.53 -7.21 5.95
CA GLY A 84 12.72 -6.53 6.46
C GLY A 84 12.70 -5.01 6.24
N VAL A 85 11.51 -4.41 6.24
CA VAL A 85 11.34 -2.96 6.05
C VAL A 85 11.57 -2.22 7.38
N PRO A 86 12.18 -1.02 7.39
CA PRO A 86 12.33 -0.21 8.61
C PRO A 86 11.01 0.02 9.33
N GLU A 87 11.02 -0.06 10.67
CA GLU A 87 9.83 0.13 11.51
C GLU A 87 9.15 1.50 11.31
N THR A 88 9.94 2.50 10.93
CA THR A 88 9.50 3.88 10.68
C THR A 88 8.64 4.03 9.43
N ASN A 89 8.58 3.00 8.57
CA ASN A 89 7.69 2.99 7.41
C ASN A 89 6.31 2.48 7.82
N LYS A 90 5.27 3.27 7.56
CA LYS A 90 3.87 2.89 7.85
C LYS A 90 3.24 2.24 6.62
N LEU A 91 2.59 1.09 6.81
CA LEU A 91 1.82 0.43 5.75
C LEU A 91 0.52 1.21 5.49
N ARG A 92 0.26 1.59 4.24
CA ARG A 92 -0.93 2.36 3.84
C ARG A 92 -2.00 1.49 3.17
N ALA A 93 -1.56 0.64 2.25
CA ALA A 93 -2.45 -0.21 1.49
C ALA A 93 -1.71 -1.42 0.95
N GLN A 94 -2.50 -2.41 0.57
CA GLN A 94 -2.04 -3.64 -0.06
C GLN A 94 -2.86 -3.85 -1.34
N LEU A 95 -2.21 -3.85 -2.49
CA LEU A 95 -2.85 -4.15 -3.77
C LEU A 95 -2.60 -5.61 -4.11
N VAL A 96 -3.66 -6.39 -4.21
CA VAL A 96 -3.60 -7.83 -4.47
C VAL A 96 -3.88 -8.07 -5.95
N MET A 97 -2.98 -8.79 -6.62
CA MET A 97 -2.99 -8.97 -8.08
C MET A 97 -3.41 -10.38 -8.47
N ARG A 98 -4.21 -10.50 -9.53
CA ARG A 98 -4.73 -11.77 -10.05
C ARG A 98 -4.82 -11.74 -11.57
N LEU A 99 -4.85 -12.91 -12.21
CA LEU A 99 -5.27 -12.99 -13.61
C LEU A 99 -6.68 -12.40 -13.75
N ARG A 100 -6.93 -11.61 -14.79
CA ARG A 100 -8.28 -11.13 -15.08
C ARG A 100 -9.13 -12.32 -15.53
N ILE A 101 -9.97 -12.84 -14.63
CA ILE A 101 -10.84 -14.00 -14.92
C ILE A 101 -12.26 -13.60 -15.29
N ASN A 102 -12.65 -12.31 -15.21
CA ASN A 102 -13.81 -11.71 -15.88
C ASN A 102 -13.85 -10.20 -15.58
N PHE A 103 -14.33 -9.39 -16.54
CA PHE A 103 -14.62 -7.96 -16.38
C PHE A 103 -15.91 -7.83 -15.54
N CYS A 104 -15.80 -7.55 -14.25
CA CYS A 104 -16.93 -7.02 -13.51
C CYS A 104 -16.40 -6.16 -12.38
N TRP A 105 -16.79 -4.88 -12.42
CA TRP A 105 -16.61 -3.91 -11.35
C TRP A 105 -17.39 -4.34 -10.11
#